data_AF-A0A8S1EI46-F1
#
_entry.id   AF-A0A8S1EI46-F1
#
_cell.length_a   1.000
_cell.length_b   1.000
_cell.length_c   1.000
_cell.angle_alpha   90.00
_cell.angle_beta   90.00
_cell.angle_gamma   90.00
#
_symmetry.space_group_name_H-M   'P 1'
#
loop_
_entity.id
_entity.type
_entity.pdbx_description
1 polymer ?
#
loop_
_entity_poly.entity_id
_entity_poly.type
_entity_poly.pdbx_seq_one_letter_code
_entity_poly.pdbx_strand_id
1 'polypeptide(L)'
;MLSQNFLHYQSAENTCSQNDSQGARTREKKRMCSINLAFIELRNYIPTFPYEKRLSKIDTLNLAIAYINMLNDVLRAREDTGDYIRRCVNLARNGHPTAPTWSTSDLLARLSWIDWRRLGMEPIS
;
A
#
# COMPACT_ATOMS: atom_id res chain seq x y z
N MET A 1 6.56 16.73 12.59
CA MET A 1 5.43 15.96 13.15
C MET A 1 5.72 14.48 12.96
N LEU A 2 6.20 13.80 14.00
CA LEU A 2 6.42 12.36 13.96
C LEU A 2 5.04 11.70 13.89
N SER A 3 4.74 11.07 12.76
CA SER A 3 3.45 10.43 12.48
C SER A 3 3.06 9.47 13.60
N GLN A 4 1.77 9.38 13.94
CA GLN A 4 1.21 8.41 14.90
C GLN A 4 1.64 6.95 14.61
N ASN A 5 2.06 6.66 13.37
CA ASN A 5 2.62 5.38 12.97
C ASN A 5 3.97 5.07 13.67
N PHE A 6 4.80 6.06 13.95
CA PHE A 6 6.12 5.90 14.58
C PHE A 6 6.02 5.48 16.06
N LEU A 7 5.05 6.04 16.79
CA LEU A 7 4.77 5.66 18.18
C LEU A 7 4.12 4.27 18.28
N HIS A 8 3.29 3.88 17.31
CA HIS A 8 2.72 2.52 17.24
C HIS A 8 3.81 1.47 16.98
N TYR A 9 4.83 1.81 16.20
CA TYR A 9 6.03 0.98 15.97
C TYR A 9 6.78 0.71 17.27
N GLN A 10 7.13 1.76 18.00
CA GLN A 10 7.94 1.67 19.21
C GLN A 10 7.21 0.92 20.35
N SER A 11 5.88 1.05 20.41
CA SER A 11 5.05 0.33 21.38
C SER A 11 4.87 -1.16 21.03
N ALA A 12 4.76 -1.50 19.74
CA ALA A 12 4.67 -2.88 19.28
C ALA A 12 5.98 -3.68 19.49
N GLU A 13 7.14 -3.05 19.28
CA GLU A 13 8.45 -3.65 19.55
C GLU A 13 8.71 -3.89 21.04
N ASN A 14 8.28 -2.96 21.90
CA ASN A 14 8.46 -3.04 23.35
C ASN A 14 7.62 -4.15 23.99
N THR A 15 6.41 -4.43 23.50
CA THR A 15 5.55 -5.50 24.04
C THR A 15 6.04 -6.92 23.71
N CYS A 16 6.92 -7.07 22.72
CA CYS A 16 7.41 -8.38 22.28
C CYS A 16 8.71 -8.82 23.00
N SER A 17 9.43 -7.88 23.60
CA SER A 17 10.83 -8.07 23.97
C SER A 17 11.09 -8.44 25.43
N GLN A 18 10.08 -8.56 26.31
CA GLN A 18 10.34 -8.58 27.76
C GLN A 18 10.13 -9.89 28.53
N ASN A 19 9.90 -11.06 27.92
CA ASN A 19 9.90 -12.31 28.69
C ASN A 19 10.50 -13.50 27.93
N ASP A 20 11.66 -13.94 28.40
CA ASP A 20 12.47 -15.03 27.84
C ASP A 20 12.05 -16.41 28.38
N SER A 21 10.74 -16.67 28.41
CA SER A 21 10.21 -17.98 28.81
C SER A 21 10.06 -18.90 27.59
N GLN A 22 10.72 -20.06 27.62
CA GLN A 22 10.71 -21.10 26.58
C GLN A 22 9.40 -21.90 26.48
N GLY A 23 8.25 -21.21 26.42
CA GLY A 23 6.95 -21.82 26.21
C GLY A 23 6.50 -21.73 24.75
N ALA A 24 5.80 -22.75 24.24
CA ALA A 24 5.21 -22.74 22.90
C ALA A 24 4.29 -21.51 22.67
N ARG A 25 3.54 -21.08 23.69
CA ARG A 25 2.67 -19.88 23.65
C ARG A 25 3.47 -18.58 23.51
N THR A 26 4.65 -18.48 24.13
CA THR A 26 5.53 -17.30 24.01
C THR A 26 6.15 -17.24 22.63
N ARG A 27 6.57 -18.39 22.06
CA ARG A 27 7.08 -18.46 20.69
C ARG A 27 6.05 -18.01 19.65
N GLU A 28 4.80 -18.46 19.79
CA GLU A 28 3.75 -18.06 18.83
C GLU A 28 3.41 -16.57 18.94
N LYS A 29 3.41 -15.99 20.15
CA LYS A 29 3.27 -14.55 20.34
C LYS A 29 4.39 -13.77 19.63
N LYS A 30 5.64 -14.20 19.77
CA LYS A 30 6.79 -13.58 19.07
C LYS A 30 6.64 -13.68 17.55
N ARG A 31 6.25 -14.85 17.03
CA ARG A 31 5.97 -15.05 15.59
C ARG A 31 4.87 -14.10 15.08
N MET A 32 3.75 -14.01 15.81
CA MET A 32 2.65 -13.12 15.46
C MET A 32 3.02 -11.65 15.54
N CYS A 33 3.84 -11.25 16.52
CA CYS A 33 4.36 -9.88 16.60
C CYS A 33 5.22 -9.54 15.38
N SER A 34 6.18 -10.39 15.02
CA SER A 34 7.03 -10.21 13.83
C SER A 34 6.20 -10.05 12.56
N ILE A 35 5.17 -10.89 12.37
CA ILE A 35 4.25 -10.77 11.23
C ILE A 35 3.50 -9.43 11.26
N ASN A 36 3.00 -9.02 12.42
CA ASN A 36 2.26 -7.77 12.53
C ASN A 36 3.15 -6.54 12.28
N LEU A 37 4.42 -6.57 12.68
CA LEU A 37 5.41 -5.54 12.37
C LEU A 37 5.65 -5.43 10.86
N ALA A 38 5.92 -6.56 10.19
CA ALA A 38 6.06 -6.59 8.73
C ALA A 38 4.82 -6.04 8.00
N PHE A 39 3.63 -6.32 8.53
CA PHE A 39 2.38 -5.76 8.02
C PHE A 39 2.27 -4.24 8.20
N ILE A 40 2.81 -3.68 9.29
CA ILE A 40 2.85 -2.21 9.46
C ILE A 40 3.85 -1.62 8.46
N GLU A 41 5.00 -2.27 8.29
CA GLU A 41 6.03 -1.84 7.35
C GLU A 41 5.50 -1.80 5.92
N LEU A 42 4.82 -2.86 5.50
CA LEU A 42 4.20 -2.93 4.18
C LEU A 42 3.21 -1.78 3.94
N ARG A 43 2.45 -1.38 4.96
CA ARG A 43 1.48 -0.26 4.84
C ARG A 43 2.16 1.08 4.58
N ASN A 44 3.42 1.27 4.98
CA ASN A 44 4.14 2.51 4.71
C ASN A 44 4.46 2.70 3.21
N TYR A 45 4.48 1.61 2.43
CA TYR A 45 4.75 1.65 0.99
C TYR A 45 3.48 1.67 0.13
N ILE A 46 2.31 1.52 0.75
CA ILE A 46 1.03 1.53 0.07
C ILE A 46 0.54 2.98 -0.06
N PRO A 47 -0.03 3.38 -1.21
CA PRO A 47 -0.62 4.72 -1.35
C PRO A 47 -1.82 4.88 -0.41
N THR A 48 -1.69 5.71 0.63
CA THR A 48 -2.75 5.95 1.64
C THR A 48 -3.16 7.41 1.73
N PHE A 49 -4.40 7.68 2.14
CA PHE A 49 -4.89 9.03 2.37
C PHE A 49 -4.31 9.64 3.66
N PRO A 50 -4.24 10.99 3.76
CA PRO A 50 -4.10 11.64 5.05
C PRO A 50 -5.26 11.21 5.96
N TYR A 51 -4.95 10.70 7.16
CA TYR A 51 -5.94 10.23 8.15
C TYR A 51 -6.74 8.98 7.74
N GLU A 52 -6.24 8.19 6.80
CA GLU A 52 -6.90 6.95 6.42
C GLU A 52 -7.00 5.95 7.59
N LYS A 53 -8.15 5.30 7.72
CA LYS A 53 -8.30 4.17 8.64
C LYS A 53 -7.29 3.06 8.26
N ARG A 54 -6.68 2.44 9.27
CA ARG A 54 -5.77 1.31 9.05
C ARG A 54 -6.45 0.19 8.23
N LEU A 55 -5.85 -0.14 7.09
CA LEU A 55 -6.30 -1.20 6.20
C LEU A 55 -6.29 -2.57 6.87
N SER A 56 -7.28 -3.40 6.56
CA SER A 56 -7.32 -4.80 7.00
C SER A 56 -6.13 -5.58 6.41
N LYS A 57 -5.83 -6.77 6.94
CA LYS A 57 -4.72 -7.59 6.42
C LYS A 57 -4.93 -7.96 4.96
N ILE A 58 -6.15 -8.33 4.58
CA ILE A 58 -6.48 -8.70 3.20
C ILE A 58 -6.41 -7.50 2.27
N ASP A 59 -6.93 -6.34 2.68
CA ASP A 59 -6.88 -5.13 1.85
C ASP A 59 -5.45 -4.66 1.65
N THR A 60 -4.61 -4.76 2.70
CA THR A 60 -3.17 -4.45 2.60
C THR A 60 -2.49 -5.33 1.55
N LEU A 61 -2.76 -6.63 1.54
CA LEU A 61 -2.16 -7.55 0.56
C LEU A 61 -2.67 -7.29 -0.86
N ASN A 62 -3.99 -7.18 -1.04
CA ASN A 62 -4.59 -6.94 -2.35
C ASN A 62 -4.09 -5.63 -2.97
N LEU A 63 -4.02 -4.58 -2.16
CA LEU A 63 -3.57 -3.27 -2.62
C LEU A 63 -2.08 -3.26 -2.93
N ALA A 64 -1.25 -3.95 -2.13
CA ALA A 64 0.17 -4.12 -2.44
C ALA A 64 0.38 -4.83 -3.77
N ILE A 65 -0.36 -5.93 -4.04
CA ILE A 65 -0.29 -6.67 -5.29
C ILE A 65 -0.68 -5.77 -6.48
N ALA A 66 -1.82 -5.09 -6.37
CA ALA A 66 -2.28 -4.18 -7.42
C ALA A 66 -1.26 -3.05 -7.67
N TYR A 67 -0.73 -2.46 -6.61
CA TYR A 67 0.24 -1.37 -6.71
C TYR A 67 1.57 -1.82 -7.34
N ILE A 68 2.11 -2.99 -6.97
CA ILE A 68 3.31 -3.57 -7.60
C ILE A 68 3.08 -3.81 -9.09
N ASN A 69 1.93 -4.38 -9.46
CA ASN A 69 1.60 -4.63 -10.86
C ASN A 69 1.52 -3.31 -11.67
N MET A 70 0.88 -2.29 -11.11
CA MET A 70 0.82 -0.96 -11.73
C MET A 70 2.21 -0.37 -11.94
N LEU A 71 3.07 -0.40 -10.91
CA LEU A 71 4.44 0.12 -11.01
C LEU A 71 5.27 -0.65 -12.04
N ASN A 72 5.15 -1.98 -12.08
CA ASN A 72 5.81 -2.80 -13.10
C ASN A 72 5.36 -2.45 -14.51
N ASP A 73 4.07 -2.22 -14.71
CA ASP A 73 3.54 -1.83 -16.02
C ASP A 73 4.02 -0.44 -16.44
N VAL A 74 4.02 0.52 -15.52
CA VAL A 74 4.58 1.87 -15.73
C VAL A 74 6.05 1.78 -16.14
N LEU A 75 6.87 0.99 -15.44
CA LEU A 75 8.30 0.82 -15.76
C LEU A 75 8.54 0.14 -17.12
N ARG A 76 7.58 -0.63 -17.61
CA ARG A 76 7.65 -1.33 -18.91
C ARG A 76 7.08 -0.51 -20.05
N ALA A 77 6.27 0.51 -19.76
CA ALA A 77 5.68 1.37 -20.75
C ALA A 77 6.77 2.17 -21.47
N ARG A 78 6.59 2.40 -22.78
CA ARG A 78 7.53 3.18 -23.61
C ARG A 78 7.15 4.66 -23.71
N GLU A 79 6.14 5.07 -22.96
CA GLU A 79 5.55 6.40 -22.99
C GLU A 79 5.70 7.09 -21.64
N ASP A 80 5.23 8.33 -21.54
CA ASP A 80 5.20 9.05 -20.28
C ASP A 80 4.33 8.34 -19.23
N THR A 81 4.77 8.40 -17.97
CA THR A 81 4.08 7.72 -16.87
C THR A 81 2.66 8.26 -16.67
N GLY A 82 2.46 9.57 -16.79
CA GLY A 82 1.17 10.21 -16.65
C GLY A 82 0.20 9.78 -17.75
N ASP A 83 0.68 9.72 -19.00
CA ASP A 83 -0.11 9.30 -20.15
C ASP A 83 -0.53 7.82 -20.06
N TYR A 84 0.41 6.94 -19.67
CA TYR A 84 0.13 5.52 -19.45
C TYR A 84 -0.98 5.34 -18.40
N ILE A 85 -0.81 5.93 -17.22
CA ILE A 85 -1.78 5.80 -16.12
C ILE A 85 -3.13 6.40 -16.53
N ARG A 86 -3.15 7.60 -17.14
CA ARG A 86 -4.39 8.23 -17.61
C ARG A 86 -5.13 7.34 -18.61
N ARG A 87 -4.44 6.71 -19.55
CA ARG A 87 -5.08 5.77 -20.48
C ARG A 87 -5.66 4.56 -19.73
N CYS A 88 -4.88 3.92 -18.87
CA CYS A 88 -5.31 2.75 -18.11
C CYS A 88 -6.52 3.05 -17.22
N VAL A 89 -6.52 4.20 -16.54
CA VAL A 89 -7.66 4.69 -15.75
C VAL A 89 -8.91 4.86 -16.63
N ASN A 90 -8.76 5.45 -17.82
CA ASN A 90 -9.87 5.60 -18.76
C ASN A 90 -10.41 4.25 -19.26
N LEU A 91 -9.54 3.30 -19.61
CA LEU A 91 -9.95 1.96 -20.01
C LEU A 91 -10.75 1.26 -18.91
N ALA A 92 -10.27 1.35 -17.66
CA ALA A 92 -10.93 0.77 -16.50
C ALA A 92 -12.30 1.40 -16.22
N ARG A 93 -12.39 2.74 -16.27
CA ARG A 93 -13.66 3.49 -16.08
C ARG A 93 -14.71 3.14 -17.14
N ASN A 94 -14.28 2.86 -18.37
CA ASN A 94 -15.15 2.47 -19.47
C ASN A 94 -15.47 0.96 -19.50
N GLY A 95 -14.99 0.18 -18.52
CA GLY A 95 -15.21 -1.27 -18.47
C GLY A 95 -14.57 -2.01 -19.65
N HIS A 96 -13.49 -1.48 -20.21
CA HIS A 96 -12.86 -2.06 -21.38
C HIS A 96 -12.22 -3.42 -21.03
N PRO A 97 -12.36 -4.47 -21.88
CA PRO A 97 -11.82 -5.80 -21.58
C PRO A 97 -10.29 -5.86 -21.49
N THR A 98 -9.59 -4.87 -22.04
CA THR A 98 -8.12 -4.75 -21.96
C THR A 98 -7.66 -3.81 -20.84
N ALA A 99 -8.56 -3.38 -19.94
CA ALA A 99 -8.15 -2.63 -18.77
C ALA A 99 -7.19 -3.48 -17.93
N PRO A 100 -6.12 -2.87 -17.39
CA PRO A 100 -5.14 -3.64 -16.66
C PRO A 100 -5.72 -4.20 -15.35
N THR A 101 -5.30 -5.41 -14.97
CA THR A 101 -5.86 -6.11 -13.80
C THR A 101 -5.60 -5.39 -12.48
N TRP A 102 -4.62 -4.50 -12.42
CA TRP A 102 -4.34 -3.67 -11.25
C TRP A 102 -5.35 -2.53 -11.05
N SER A 103 -6.17 -2.17 -12.04
CA SER A 103 -7.12 -1.04 -11.97
C SER A 103 -8.36 -1.35 -11.13
N THR A 104 -8.16 -1.78 -9.90
CA THR A 104 -9.23 -2.01 -8.92
C THR A 104 -9.85 -0.68 -8.52
N SER A 105 -11.13 -0.68 -8.13
CA SER A 105 -11.82 0.54 -7.70
C SER A 105 -11.11 1.26 -6.55
N ASP A 106 -10.54 0.51 -5.60
CA ASP A 106 -9.80 1.05 -4.46
C ASP A 106 -8.48 1.71 -4.90
N LEU A 107 -7.68 1.05 -5.74
CA LEU A 107 -6.42 1.64 -6.22
C LEU A 107 -6.69 2.88 -7.07
N LEU A 108 -7.69 2.84 -7.98
CA LEU A 108 -8.07 4.00 -8.79
C LEU A 108 -8.50 5.20 -7.93
N ALA A 109 -9.28 4.96 -6.87
CA ALA A 109 -9.69 6.01 -5.93
C ALA A 109 -8.50 6.62 -5.17
N ARG A 110 -7.44 5.85 -4.92
CA ARG A 110 -6.21 6.37 -4.29
C ARG A 110 -5.38 7.19 -5.26
N LEU A 111 -5.29 6.76 -6.52
CA LEU A 111 -4.54 7.47 -7.56
C LEU A 111 -5.09 8.87 -7.85
N SER A 112 -6.40 9.09 -7.72
CA SER A 112 -6.99 10.43 -7.88
C SER A 112 -6.61 11.41 -6.77
N TRP A 113 -6.17 10.90 -5.62
CA TRP A 113 -5.72 11.71 -4.47
C TRP A 113 -4.24 12.02 -4.47
N ILE A 114 -3.44 11.33 -5.30
CA ILE A 114 -2.02 11.64 -5.41
C ILE A 114 -1.87 13.04 -5.98
N ASP A 115 -1.09 13.88 -5.30
CA ASP A 115 -0.71 15.19 -5.80
C ASP A 115 0.36 15.02 -6.88
N TRP A 116 -0.09 14.69 -8.09
CA TRP A 116 0.76 14.46 -9.26
C TRP A 116 1.67 15.66 -9.57
N ARG A 117 1.27 16.88 -9.17
CA ARG A 117 2.08 18.10 -9.36
C ARG A 117 3.38 18.08 -8.55
N ARG A 118 3.39 17.41 -7.39
CA ARG A 118 4.63 17.20 -6.60
C ARG A 118 5.61 16.26 -7.30
N LEU A 119 5.13 15.47 -8.26
CA LEU A 119 5.92 14.56 -9.08
C LEU A 119 6.22 15.15 -10.46
N GLY A 120 5.86 16.42 -10.72
CA GLY A 120 6.05 17.06 -12.02
C GLY A 120 5.08 16.58 -13.10
N MET A 121 3.97 15.92 -12.74
CA MET A 121 2.97 15.39 -13.66
C MET A 121 1.62 16.13 -13.52
N GLU A 122 0.91 16.31 -14.64
CA GLU A 122 -0.42 16.93 -14.64
C GLU A 122 -1.46 16.00 -13.99
N PRO A 123 -2.47 16.52 -13.25
CA PRO A 123 -3.45 15.69 -12.56
C PRO A 123 -4.30 14.85 -13.52
N ILE A 124 -4.60 13.61 -13.12
CA ILE A 124 -5.51 12.71 -13.84
C ILE A 124 -6.96 13.09 -13.47
N SER A 125 -7.51 14.10 -14.14
CA SER A 125 -8.95 14.41 -14.15
C SER A 125 -9.71 13.37 -14.98
#